data_AF-A0A7S3BXP4-F1
#
_entry.id   AF-A0A7S3BXP4-F1
#
_cell.length_a   1.000
_cell.length_b   1.000
_cell.length_c   1.000
_cell.angle_alpha   90.00
_cell.angle_beta   90.00
_cell.angle_gamma   90.00
#
_symmetry.space_group_name_H-M   'P 1'
#
loop_
_entity.id
_entity.type
_entity.pdbx_description
1 polymer ?
#
loop_
_entity_poly.entity_id
_entity_poly.type
_entity_poly.pdbx_seq_one_letter_code
_entity_poly.pdbx_strand_id
1 'polypeptide(L)'
;ALASRVCGAWSKKVVHCGPVGAGDATKSINNVMNSAHLLLATEGMLALKKYGVEPATAVEVINASSGASLQVQRLPDNVLSRKFAYGFALGLMHKDCRIAGNLVARQTPDAILIPKVVALLGEAEERYGPNADYTQIAQLLEERAGVTLG
;
A
#
# COMPACT_ATOMS: atom_id res chain seq x y z
N ALA A 1 9.49 -20.50 23.05
CA ALA A 1 10.86 -20.18 23.52
C ALA A 1 11.92 -20.39 22.42
N LEU A 2 12.02 -21.57 21.81
CA LEU A 2 13.03 -21.85 20.76
C LEU A 2 12.82 -21.05 19.46
N ALA A 3 11.60 -21.03 18.92
CA ALA A 3 11.27 -20.30 17.69
C ALA A 3 11.61 -18.79 17.79
N SER A 4 11.39 -18.16 18.94
CA SER A 4 11.73 -16.75 19.15
C SER A 4 13.24 -16.48 19.15
N ARG A 5 14.06 -17.44 19.62
CA ARG A 5 15.52 -17.30 19.59
C ARG A 5 16.06 -17.42 18.17
N VAL A 6 15.55 -18.38 17.41
CA VAL A 6 15.93 -18.57 16.00
C VAL A 6 15.51 -17.37 15.16
N CYS A 7 14.24 -16.93 15.25
CA CYS A 7 13.78 -15.75 14.52
C CYS A 7 14.52 -14.48 14.92
N GLY A 8 14.95 -14.36 16.18
CA GLY A 8 15.74 -13.22 16.67
C GLY A 8 17.10 -13.05 16.00
N ALA A 9 17.63 -14.08 15.33
CA ALA A 9 18.89 -13.99 14.61
C ALA A 9 18.81 -13.13 13.33
N TRP A 10 17.63 -13.02 12.72
CA TRP A 10 17.42 -12.26 11.48
C TRP A 10 16.30 -11.21 11.58
N SER A 11 15.72 -10.99 12.76
CA SER A 11 14.64 -10.03 12.97
C SER A 11 14.93 -9.14 14.18
N LYS A 12 14.77 -7.82 14.00
CA LYS A 12 14.90 -6.84 15.10
C LYS A 12 13.79 -6.97 16.14
N LYS A 13 12.63 -7.51 15.77
CA LYS A 13 11.45 -7.65 16.63
C LYS A 13 10.72 -8.93 16.30
N VAL A 14 10.32 -9.67 17.33
CA VAL A 14 9.51 -10.90 17.23
C VAL A 14 8.26 -10.69 18.08
N VAL A 15 7.08 -10.93 17.50
CA VAL A 15 5.78 -10.80 18.16
C VAL A 15 5.01 -12.11 17.98
N HIS A 16 4.45 -12.65 19.06
CA HIS A 16 3.59 -13.83 19.00
C HIS A 16 2.16 -13.43 18.60
N CYS A 17 1.76 -13.75 17.37
CA CYS A 17 0.48 -13.30 16.80
C CYS A 17 -0.73 -14.17 17.18
N GLY A 18 -0.53 -15.34 17.80
CA GLY A 18 -1.63 -16.25 18.20
C GLY A 18 -1.53 -17.63 17.53
N PRO A 19 -2.67 -18.29 17.24
CA PRO A 19 -2.68 -19.64 16.68
C PRO A 19 -2.09 -19.70 15.26
N VAL A 20 -1.92 -20.92 14.73
CA VAL A 20 -1.44 -21.16 13.37
C VAL A 20 -2.24 -20.31 12.36
N GLY A 21 -1.54 -19.60 11.48
CA GLY A 21 -2.11 -18.69 10.49
C GLY A 21 -2.31 -17.24 10.96
N ALA A 22 -2.24 -16.95 12.28
CA ALA A 22 -2.45 -15.59 12.77
C ALA A 22 -1.37 -14.60 12.30
N GLY A 23 -0.13 -15.07 12.12
CA GLY A 23 0.96 -14.26 11.54
C GLY A 23 0.67 -13.84 10.09
N ASP A 24 0.25 -14.78 9.25
CA ASP A 24 -0.08 -14.53 7.84
C ASP A 24 -1.32 -13.62 7.71
N ALA A 25 -2.34 -13.84 8.53
CA ALA A 25 -3.51 -12.96 8.61
C ALA A 25 -3.10 -11.52 8.99
N THR A 26 -2.27 -11.37 10.03
CA THR A 26 -1.78 -10.05 10.46
C THR A 26 -0.97 -9.37 9.36
N LYS A 27 -0.08 -10.11 8.69
CA LYS A 27 0.79 -9.57 7.64
C LYS A 27 0.01 -9.18 6.39
N SER A 28 -0.98 -9.98 5.98
CA SER A 28 -1.85 -9.65 4.85
C SER A 28 -2.65 -8.38 5.10
N ILE A 29 -3.22 -8.20 6.30
CA ILE A 29 -3.89 -6.94 6.70
C ILE A 29 -2.91 -5.76 6.68
N ASN A 30 -1.70 -5.91 7.20
CA ASN A 30 -0.69 -4.86 7.12
C ASN A 30 -0.39 -4.45 5.66
N ASN A 31 -0.27 -5.43 4.75
CA ASN A 31 0.02 -5.15 3.34
C ASN A 31 -1.16 -4.45 2.64
N VAL A 32 -2.41 -4.83 2.93
CA VAL A 32 -3.57 -4.11 2.37
C VAL A 32 -3.70 -2.68 2.91
N MET A 33 -3.39 -2.46 4.20
CA MET A 33 -3.31 -1.09 4.76
C MET A 33 -2.23 -0.27 4.07
N ASN A 34 -1.06 -0.87 3.82
CA ASN A 34 0.03 -0.21 3.11
C ASN A 34 -0.37 0.22 1.69
N SER A 35 -1.06 -0.65 0.94
CA SER A 35 -1.59 -0.32 -0.39
C SER A 35 -2.71 0.73 -0.31
N ALA A 36 -3.61 0.63 0.67
CA ALA A 36 -4.69 1.59 0.90
C ALA A 36 -4.14 3.00 1.18
N HIS A 37 -3.10 3.12 2.00
CA HIS A 37 -2.45 4.40 2.28
C HIS A 37 -1.83 5.01 1.02
N LEU A 38 -1.24 4.21 0.13
CA LEU A 38 -0.69 4.71 -1.12
C LEU A 38 -1.78 5.21 -2.06
N LEU A 39 -2.86 4.43 -2.23
CA LEU A 39 -4.00 4.80 -3.05
C LEU A 39 -4.64 6.10 -2.55
N LEU A 40 -4.93 6.18 -1.26
CA LEU A 40 -5.53 7.37 -0.64
C LEU A 40 -4.62 8.60 -0.75
N ALA A 41 -3.32 8.44 -0.50
CA ALA A 41 -2.36 9.52 -0.68
C ALA A 41 -2.30 9.97 -2.14
N THR A 42 -2.33 9.03 -3.10
CA THR A 42 -2.34 9.36 -4.53
C THR A 42 -3.60 10.14 -4.92
N GLU A 43 -4.80 9.68 -4.53
CA GLU A 43 -6.06 10.39 -4.79
C GLU A 43 -6.05 11.81 -4.21
N GLY A 44 -5.61 11.95 -2.95
CA GLY A 44 -5.49 13.25 -2.29
C GLY A 44 -4.52 14.20 -2.98
N MET A 45 -3.34 13.71 -3.36
CA MET A 45 -2.35 14.51 -4.08
C MET A 45 -2.83 14.90 -5.48
N LEU A 46 -3.57 14.03 -6.18
CA LEU A 46 -4.14 14.33 -7.49
C LEU A 46 -5.18 15.44 -7.38
N ALA A 47 -6.04 15.38 -6.36
CA ALA A 47 -7.02 16.43 -6.08
C ALA A 47 -6.34 17.77 -5.77
N LEU A 48 -5.31 17.77 -4.93
CA LEU A 48 -4.53 18.96 -4.59
C LEU A 48 -3.80 19.54 -5.81
N LYS A 49 -3.19 18.70 -6.64
CA LYS A 49 -2.53 19.13 -7.89
C LYS A 49 -3.53 19.80 -8.84
N LYS A 50 -4.72 19.23 -9.01
CA LYS A 50 -5.80 19.85 -9.80
C LYS A 50 -6.30 21.17 -9.22
N TYR A 51 -6.23 21.32 -7.90
CA TYR A 51 -6.56 22.57 -7.21
C TYR A 51 -5.43 23.62 -7.28
N GLY A 52 -4.26 23.26 -7.83
CA GLY A 52 -3.11 24.16 -7.96
C GLY A 52 -2.12 24.12 -6.79
N VAL A 53 -2.19 23.10 -5.94
CA VAL A 53 -1.22 22.87 -4.86
C VAL A 53 -0.14 21.92 -5.36
N GLU A 54 1.12 22.32 -5.22
CA GLU A 54 2.27 21.49 -5.55
C GLU A 54 2.34 20.23 -4.65
N PRO A 55 2.40 19.00 -5.21
CA PRO A 55 2.41 17.77 -4.41
C PRO A 55 3.55 17.68 -3.41
N ALA A 56 4.74 18.21 -3.73
CA ALA A 56 5.88 18.22 -2.81
C ALA A 56 5.58 19.06 -1.55
N THR A 57 5.00 20.25 -1.71
CA THR A 57 4.56 21.10 -0.59
C THR A 57 3.47 20.41 0.23
N ALA A 58 2.51 19.76 -0.43
CA ALA A 58 1.47 19.00 0.27
C ALA A 58 2.05 17.85 1.11
N VAL A 59 3.05 17.13 0.59
CA VAL A 59 3.75 16.06 1.32
C VAL A 59 4.41 16.59 2.60
N GLU A 60 5.07 17.75 2.54
CA GLU A 60 5.67 18.38 3.72
C GLU A 60 4.64 18.68 4.81
N VAL A 61 3.53 19.32 4.45
CA VAL A 61 2.45 19.68 5.39
C VAL A 61 1.81 18.43 6.00
N ILE A 62 1.50 17.42 5.19
CA ILE A 62 0.83 16.20 5.65
C ILE A 62 1.74 15.38 6.55
N ASN A 63 3.04 15.27 6.24
CA ASN A 63 3.99 14.55 7.09
C ASN A 63 4.23 15.23 8.45
N ALA A 64 4.03 16.55 8.55
CA ALA A 64 4.05 17.28 9.80
C ALA A 64 2.72 17.20 10.59
N SER A 65 1.72 16.51 10.06
CA SER A 65 0.35 16.47 10.58
C SER A 65 -0.13 15.03 10.83
N SER A 66 -1.35 14.87 11.33
CA SER A 66 -1.95 13.55 11.63
C SER A 66 -2.26 12.70 10.40
N GLY A 67 -2.10 13.24 9.18
CA GLY A 67 -2.25 12.49 7.92
C GLY A 67 -0.99 11.73 7.50
N ALA A 68 0.11 11.85 8.25
CA ALA A 68 1.36 11.18 7.95
C ALA A 68 1.19 9.65 7.87
N SER A 69 1.83 9.04 6.87
CA SER A 69 1.95 7.58 6.76
C SER A 69 3.27 7.23 6.08
N LEU A 70 3.69 5.96 6.19
CA LEU A 70 4.86 5.48 5.46
C LEU A 70 4.80 5.79 3.95
N GLN A 71 3.59 5.73 3.36
CA GLN A 71 3.41 5.98 1.95
C GLN A 71 3.56 7.47 1.61
N VAL A 72 3.01 8.38 2.43
CA VAL A 72 3.22 9.84 2.23
C VAL A 72 4.69 10.20 2.39
N GLN A 73 5.40 9.61 3.35
CA GLN A 73 6.85 9.81 3.53
C GLN A 73 7.66 9.35 2.32
N ARG A 74 7.24 8.27 1.65
CA ARG A 74 7.94 7.67 0.51
C ARG A 74 7.49 8.19 -0.85
N LEU A 75 6.42 8.98 -0.93
CA LEU A 75 5.91 9.54 -2.18
C LEU A 75 6.99 10.29 -3.00
N PRO A 76 7.83 11.17 -2.40
CA PRO A 76 8.88 11.88 -3.14
C PRO A 76 9.83 10.95 -3.89
N ASP A 77 10.35 9.92 -3.20
CA ASP A 77 11.34 8.99 -3.74
C ASP A 77 10.75 7.90 -4.65
N ASN A 78 9.41 7.84 -4.78
CA ASN A 78 8.73 6.84 -5.58
C ASN A 78 7.88 7.49 -6.67
N VAL A 79 6.64 7.88 -6.33
CA VAL A 79 5.65 8.34 -7.31
C VAL A 79 6.01 9.70 -7.88
N LEU A 80 6.46 10.66 -7.05
CA LEU A 80 6.78 12.02 -7.53
C LEU A 80 8.08 12.03 -8.36
N SER A 81 9.08 11.24 -7.99
CA SER A 81 10.31 11.10 -8.79
C SER A 81 10.19 10.13 -9.97
N ARG A 82 9.02 9.50 -10.17
CA ARG A 82 8.75 8.48 -11.20
C ARG A 82 9.64 7.23 -11.13
N LYS A 83 10.35 7.01 -10.01
CA LYS A 83 11.27 5.88 -9.86
C LYS A 83 10.57 4.56 -9.57
N PHE A 84 9.41 4.60 -8.91
CA PHE A 84 8.64 3.41 -8.50
C PHE A 84 9.53 2.32 -7.89
N ALA A 85 10.29 2.67 -6.86
CA ALA A 85 11.41 1.88 -6.37
C ALA A 85 11.16 1.38 -4.94
N TYR A 86 9.94 0.96 -4.62
CA TYR A 86 9.69 0.42 -3.29
C TYR A 86 10.43 -0.89 -3.07
N GLY A 87 10.57 -1.68 -4.13
CA GLY A 87 11.26 -2.97 -4.15
C GLY A 87 10.33 -4.15 -3.87
N PHE A 88 9.03 -4.03 -4.18
CA PHE A 88 8.08 -5.13 -3.99
C PHE A 88 7.14 -5.29 -5.18
N ALA A 89 7.13 -6.49 -5.75
CA ALA A 89 6.40 -6.78 -6.97
C ALA A 89 4.88 -6.66 -6.77
N LEU A 90 4.20 -6.06 -7.74
CA LEU A 90 2.77 -5.80 -7.75
C LEU A 90 1.96 -7.08 -7.62
N GLY A 91 2.32 -8.16 -8.34
CA GLY A 91 1.63 -9.45 -8.23
C GLY A 91 1.79 -10.10 -6.85
N LEU A 92 2.93 -9.91 -6.17
CA LEU A 92 3.11 -10.37 -4.79
C LEU A 92 2.26 -9.55 -3.81
N MET A 93 2.19 -8.22 -4.01
CA MET A 93 1.32 -7.35 -3.22
C MET A 93 -0.15 -7.69 -3.41
N HIS A 94 -0.60 -7.88 -4.65
CA HIS A 94 -1.98 -8.26 -4.94
C HIS A 94 -2.31 -9.62 -4.33
N LYS A 95 -1.42 -10.62 -4.45
CA LYS A 95 -1.58 -11.92 -3.78
C LYS A 95 -1.79 -11.78 -2.28
N ASP A 96 -0.96 -11.01 -1.59
CA ASP A 96 -1.08 -10.80 -0.14
C ASP A 96 -2.39 -10.05 0.21
N CYS A 97 -2.77 -9.04 -0.59
CA CYS A 97 -4.01 -8.31 -0.38
C CYS A 97 -5.25 -9.17 -0.65
N ARG A 98 -5.20 -10.13 -1.58
CA ARG A 98 -6.27 -11.11 -1.80
C ARG A 98 -6.47 -12.04 -0.61
N ILE A 99 -5.39 -12.42 0.10
CA ILE A 99 -5.49 -13.16 1.36
C ILE A 99 -6.23 -12.31 2.41
N ALA A 100 -5.88 -11.03 2.52
CA ALA A 100 -6.58 -10.09 3.41
C ALA A 100 -8.06 -9.93 3.03
N GLY A 101 -8.37 -9.80 1.73
CA GLY A 101 -9.73 -9.70 1.21
C GLY A 101 -10.58 -10.93 1.55
N ASN A 102 -10.02 -12.14 1.41
CA ASN A 102 -10.70 -13.39 1.79
C ASN A 102 -10.97 -13.49 3.28
N LEU A 103 -10.03 -13.03 4.12
CA LEU A 103 -10.22 -12.96 5.57
C LEU A 103 -11.37 -12.00 5.90
N VAL A 104 -11.32 -10.79 5.35
CA VAL A 104 -12.33 -9.74 5.56
C VAL A 104 -13.71 -10.18 5.08
N ALA A 105 -13.83 -10.82 3.92
CA ALA A 105 -15.11 -11.31 3.43
C ALA A 105 -15.78 -12.32 4.38
N ARG A 106 -14.98 -13.11 5.13
CA ARG A 106 -15.48 -14.11 6.09
C ARG A 106 -15.78 -13.53 7.47
N GLN A 107 -14.99 -12.55 7.93
CA GLN A 107 -15.07 -12.02 9.29
C GLN A 107 -15.87 -10.73 9.39
N THR A 108 -15.88 -9.93 8.32
CA THR A 108 -16.53 -8.61 8.23
C THR A 108 -17.11 -8.43 6.82
N PRO A 109 -18.19 -9.15 6.47
CA PRO A 109 -18.71 -9.22 5.10
C PRO A 109 -19.13 -7.87 4.51
N ASP A 110 -19.52 -6.90 5.34
CA ASP A 110 -19.93 -5.54 4.92
C ASP A 110 -18.76 -4.54 4.82
N ALA A 111 -17.51 -5.01 4.85
CA ALA A 111 -16.34 -4.15 4.75
C ALA A 111 -16.26 -3.44 3.38
N ILE A 112 -15.98 -2.14 3.42
CA ILE A 112 -16.06 -1.29 2.22
C ILE A 112 -14.70 -1.13 1.53
N LEU A 113 -13.65 -0.77 2.28
CA LEU A 113 -12.40 -0.28 1.68
C LEU A 113 -11.48 -1.39 1.21
N ILE A 114 -11.31 -2.45 2.01
CA ILE A 114 -10.39 -3.54 1.69
C ILE A 114 -10.75 -4.22 0.35
N PRO A 115 -12.02 -4.60 0.07
CA PRO A 115 -12.38 -5.17 -1.23
C PRO A 115 -12.06 -4.24 -2.41
N LYS A 116 -12.23 -2.92 -2.25
CA LYS A 116 -11.90 -1.93 -3.29
C LYS A 116 -10.40 -1.85 -3.55
N VAL A 117 -9.58 -1.87 -2.49
CA VAL A 117 -8.11 -1.88 -2.61
C VAL A 117 -7.64 -3.13 -3.33
N VAL A 118 -8.20 -4.29 -3.01
CA VAL A 118 -7.89 -5.56 -3.70
C VAL A 118 -8.25 -5.48 -5.18
N ALA A 119 -9.42 -4.95 -5.52
CA ALA A 119 -9.84 -4.79 -6.91
C ALA A 119 -8.91 -3.87 -7.72
N LEU A 120 -8.52 -2.73 -7.14
CA LEU A 120 -7.59 -1.80 -7.81
C LEU A 120 -6.19 -2.40 -8.01
N LEU A 121 -5.71 -3.23 -7.07
CA LEU A 121 -4.47 -3.99 -7.24
C LEU A 121 -4.57 -5.02 -8.37
N GLY A 122 -5.70 -5.70 -8.49
CA GLY A 122 -5.95 -6.63 -9.59
C GLY A 122 -5.94 -5.94 -10.95
N GLU A 123 -6.63 -4.81 -11.08
CA GLU A 123 -6.63 -4.00 -12.30
C GLU A 123 -5.22 -3.48 -12.65
N ALA A 124 -4.46 -3.02 -11.64
CA ALA A 124 -3.09 -2.58 -11.86
C ALA A 124 -2.18 -3.75 -12.28
N GLU A 125 -2.34 -4.94 -11.70
CA GLU A 125 -1.58 -6.13 -12.11
C GLU A 125 -1.88 -6.52 -13.56
N GLU A 126 -3.16 -6.50 -13.96
CA GLU A 126 -3.57 -6.74 -15.35
C GLU A 126 -2.97 -5.70 -16.30
N ARG A 127 -2.89 -4.44 -15.86
CA ARG A 127 -2.42 -3.32 -16.68
C ARG A 127 -0.90 -3.25 -16.82
N TYR A 128 -0.16 -3.46 -15.75
CA TYR A 128 1.30 -3.24 -15.69
C TYR A 128 2.11 -4.53 -15.58
N GLY A 129 1.45 -5.66 -15.36
CA GLY A 129 2.07 -6.96 -15.18
C GLY A 129 2.51 -7.24 -13.73
N PRO A 130 2.68 -8.53 -13.38
CA PRO A 130 2.96 -8.96 -12.01
C PRO A 130 4.32 -8.51 -11.47
N ASN A 131 5.28 -8.21 -12.35
CA ASN A 131 6.65 -7.84 -12.01
C ASN A 131 6.86 -6.33 -11.85
N ALA A 132 5.84 -5.52 -12.15
CA ALA A 132 5.85 -4.09 -11.86
C ALA A 132 6.11 -3.84 -10.36
N ASP A 133 6.69 -2.70 -9.99
CA ASP A 133 6.72 -2.33 -8.57
C ASP A 133 5.30 -1.98 -8.12
N TYR A 134 4.89 -2.41 -6.92
CA TYR A 134 3.50 -2.21 -6.50
C TYR A 134 3.12 -0.72 -6.42
N THR A 135 4.09 0.19 -6.27
CA THR A 135 3.81 1.63 -6.27
C THR A 135 3.32 2.16 -7.61
N GLN A 136 3.49 1.38 -8.69
CA GLN A 136 2.92 1.69 -10.01
C GLN A 136 1.39 1.67 -10.02
N ILE A 137 0.73 1.12 -8.99
CA ILE A 137 -0.73 1.30 -8.81
C ILE A 137 -1.13 2.80 -8.77
N ALA A 138 -0.25 3.70 -8.38
CA ALA A 138 -0.50 5.14 -8.44
C ALA A 138 -0.75 5.63 -9.88
N GLN A 139 -0.09 5.02 -10.86
CA GLN A 139 -0.25 5.37 -12.28
C GLN A 139 -1.67 5.09 -12.77
N LEU A 140 -2.33 4.05 -12.24
CA LEU A 140 -3.72 3.74 -12.58
C LEU A 140 -4.65 4.91 -12.18
N LEU A 141 -4.38 5.52 -11.03
CA LEU A 141 -5.14 6.68 -10.55
C LEU A 141 -4.78 7.97 -11.32
N GLU A 142 -3.50 8.15 -11.68
CA GLU A 142 -3.06 9.25 -12.55
C GLU A 142 -3.76 9.19 -13.92
N GLU A 143 -3.81 8.00 -14.54
CA GLU A 143 -4.49 7.74 -15.82
C GLU A 143 -5.98 8.10 -15.73
N ARG A 144 -6.67 7.66 -14.68
CA ARG A 144 -8.09 7.98 -14.43
C ARG A 144 -8.31 9.47 -14.17
N ALA A 145 -7.38 10.12 -13.50
CA ALA A 145 -7.48 11.54 -13.20
C ALA A 145 -7.08 12.43 -14.39
N GLY A 146 -6.40 11.90 -15.40
CA GLY A 146 -5.85 12.67 -16.51
C GLY A 146 -4.74 13.64 -16.08
N VAL A 147 -4.05 13.36 -14.97
CA VAL A 147 -2.95 14.18 -14.45
C VAL A 147 -1.91 13.30 -13.75
N THR A 148 -0.63 13.58 -13.99
CA THR A 148 0.51 12.90 -13.37
C THR A 148 0.97 13.69 -12.15
N LEU A 149 1.41 13.04 -11.07
CA LEU A 149 1.90 13.72 -9.86
C LEU A 149 3.34 14.19 -9.97
N GLY A 150 4.20 13.36 -10.57
CA GLY A 150 5.59 13.74 -10.88
C GLY A 150 5.72 14.65 -12.09
#